data_AF-A0A2S6AHC2-F1
#
_entry.id   AF-A0A2S6AHC2-F1
#
_cell.length_a   1.000
_cell.length_b   1.000
_cell.length_c   1.000
_cell.angle_alpha   90.00
_cell.angle_beta   90.00
_cell.angle_gamma   90.00
#
_symmetry.space_group_name_H-M   'P 1'
#
loop_
_entity.id
_entity.type
_entity.pdbx_description
1 polymer ?
#
loop_
_entity_poly.entity_id
_entity_poly.type
_entity_poly.pdbx_seq_one_letter_code
_entity_poly.pdbx_strand_id
1 'polypeptide(L)'
;MHHVAGWWDGFELWVAGLPFIPQFVVVLVGAVPVSFLIAYLLDRGLRIVLRLLGRDRSVVAETDIVAGDAAAEMAAASEIASGAATIAPPEPALAGASMHTPGPRPKEAI
;
A
#
# COMPACT_ATOMS: atom_id res chain seq x y z
N MET A 1 5.59 -25.03 35.25
CA MET A 1 5.46 -25.17 33.79
C MET A 1 4.03 -24.96 33.26
N HIS A 2 2.96 -25.03 34.09
CA HIS A 2 1.57 -24.89 33.60
C HIS A 2 0.93 -23.51 33.77
N HIS A 3 1.53 -22.62 34.57
CA HIS A 3 0.97 -21.29 34.83
C HIS A 3 0.84 -20.43 33.57
N VAL A 4 1.83 -20.49 32.68
CA VAL A 4 1.81 -19.76 31.41
C VAL A 4 0.75 -20.34 30.46
N ALA A 5 0.64 -21.67 30.40
CA ALA A 5 -0.36 -22.34 29.58
C ALA A 5 -1.79 -22.08 30.07
N GLY A 6 -2.03 -22.07 31.38
CA GLY A 6 -3.36 -21.78 31.95
C GLY A 6 -3.79 -20.32 31.75
N TRP A 7 -2.86 -19.37 31.79
CA TRP A 7 -3.17 -17.97 31.47
C TRP A 7 -3.48 -17.78 29.98
N TRP A 8 -2.74 -18.47 29.11
CA TRP A 8 -2.97 -18.46 27.66
C TRP A 8 -4.31 -19.11 27.28
N ASP A 9 -4.66 -20.24 27.89
CA ASP A 9 -5.95 -20.91 27.69
C ASP A 9 -7.15 -20.00 28.07
N GLY A 10 -7.03 -19.25 29.17
CA GLY A 10 -8.02 -18.23 29.53
C GLY A 10 -8.11 -17.08 28.53
N PHE A 11 -7.00 -16.71 27.90
CA PHE A 11 -6.99 -15.72 26.82
C PHE A 11 -7.64 -16.27 25.55
N GLU A 12 -7.37 -17.52 25.17
CA GLU A 12 -8.02 -18.18 24.03
C GLU A 12 -9.53 -18.24 24.20
N LEU A 13 -10.02 -18.60 25.40
CA LEU A 13 -11.45 -18.61 25.72
C LEU A 13 -12.08 -17.22 25.65
N TRP A 14 -11.36 -16.19 26.12
CA TRP A 14 -11.84 -14.81 26.03
C TRP A 14 -11.93 -14.35 24.58
N VAL A 15 -10.86 -14.52 23.79
CA VAL A 15 -10.78 -14.14 22.37
C VAL A 15 -11.84 -14.88 21.55
N ALA A 16 -12.00 -16.18 21.77
CA ALA A 16 -13.00 -17.01 21.09
C ALA A 16 -14.44 -16.67 21.50
N GLY A 17 -14.64 -16.05 22.67
CA GLY A 17 -15.93 -15.56 23.14
C GLY A 17 -16.36 -14.21 22.54
N LEU A 18 -15.49 -13.50 21.83
CA LEU A 18 -15.83 -12.25 21.16
C LEU A 18 -16.52 -12.48 19.80
N PRO A 19 -17.42 -11.57 19.38
CA PRO A 19 -17.93 -11.56 18.00
C PRO A 19 -16.82 -11.14 17.01
N PHE A 20 -17.02 -11.43 15.72
CA PHE A 20 -16.00 -11.33 14.66
C PHE A 20 -15.25 -9.98 14.62
N ILE A 21 -15.96 -8.85 14.69
CA ILE A 21 -15.33 -7.52 14.54
C ILE A 21 -14.36 -7.23 15.70
N PRO A 22 -14.77 -7.26 16.98
CA PRO A 22 -13.84 -7.14 18.10
C PRO A 22 -12.70 -8.17 18.11
N GLN A 23 -12.97 -9.43 17.75
CA GLN A 23 -11.94 -10.48 17.69
C GLN A 23 -10.86 -10.14 16.66
N PHE A 24 -11.26 -9.69 15.47
CA PHE A 24 -10.34 -9.27 14.41
C PHE A 24 -9.52 -8.04 14.82
N VAL A 25 -10.12 -7.07 15.51
CA VAL A 25 -9.41 -5.89 16.02
C VAL A 25 -8.34 -6.28 17.03
N VAL A 26 -8.65 -7.17 17.99
CA VAL A 26 -7.68 -7.65 18.99
C VAL A 26 -6.52 -8.37 18.29
N VAL A 27 -6.80 -9.23 17.32
CA VAL A 27 -5.78 -9.92 16.54
C VAL A 27 -4.94 -8.94 15.74
N LEU A 28 -5.55 -7.95 15.06
CA LEU A 28 -4.81 -6.96 14.28
C LEU A 28 -3.88 -6.12 15.17
N VAL A 29 -4.38 -5.67 16.32
CA VAL A 29 -3.63 -4.89 17.30
C VAL A 29 -2.52 -5.71 17.97
N GLY A 30 -2.68 -7.03 18.09
CA GLY A 30 -1.60 -7.91 18.57
C GLY A 30 -0.59 -8.24 17.48
N ALA A 31 -1.07 -8.71 16.33
CA ALA A 31 -0.26 -9.23 15.25
C ALA A 31 0.58 -8.14 14.57
N VAL A 32 0.01 -6.96 14.28
CA VAL A 32 0.74 -5.90 13.55
C VAL A 32 1.97 -5.40 14.34
N PRO A 33 1.86 -5.04 15.63
CA PRO A 33 3.02 -4.64 16.42
C PRO A 33 4.01 -5.77 16.63
N VAL A 34 3.54 -7.01 16.83
CA VAL A 34 4.41 -8.18 17.01
C VAL A 34 5.20 -8.46 15.72
N SER A 35 4.56 -8.41 14.56
CA SER A 35 5.22 -8.54 13.27
C SER A 35 6.23 -7.43 13.05
N PHE A 36 5.89 -6.18 13.37
CA PHE A 36 6.82 -5.06 13.26
C PHE A 36 8.05 -5.24 14.18
N LEU A 37 7.83 -5.69 15.42
CA LEU A 37 8.90 -5.98 16.36
C LEU A 37 9.82 -7.10 15.83
N ILE A 38 9.23 -8.18 15.31
CA ILE A 38 9.99 -9.30 14.74
C ILE A 38 10.78 -8.84 13.51
N ALA A 39 10.17 -8.10 12.58
CA ALA A 39 10.84 -7.54 11.41
C ALA A 39 12.01 -6.63 11.83
N TYR A 40 11.78 -5.74 12.79
CA TYR A 40 12.81 -4.87 13.33
C TYR A 40 13.99 -5.65 13.93
N LEU A 41 13.70 -6.71 14.69
CA LEU A 41 14.72 -7.58 15.28
C LEU A 41 15.47 -8.39 14.24
N LEU A 42 14.80 -8.90 13.22
CA LEU A 42 15.41 -9.58 12.08
C LEU A 42 16.36 -8.65 11.33
N ASP A 43 15.91 -7.44 10.99
CA ASP A 43 16.74 -6.46 10.30
C ASP A 43 17.96 -6.06 11.13
N ARG A 44 17.76 -5.84 12.44
CA ARG A 44 18.85 -5.49 13.35
C ARG A 44 19.82 -6.65 13.52
N GLY A 45 19.30 -7.86 13.73
CA GLY A 45 20.08 -9.08 13.88
C GLY A 45 20.89 -9.38 12.63
N LEU A 46 20.28 -9.28 11.44
CA LEU A 46 20.95 -9.51 10.17
C LEU A 46 22.10 -8.52 9.96
N ARG A 47 21.88 -7.22 10.24
CA ARG A 47 22.94 -6.21 10.19
C ARG A 47 24.08 -6.52 11.15
N ILE A 48 23.78 -6.96 12.38
CA ILE A 48 24.79 -7.33 13.37
C ILE A 48 25.59 -8.53 12.88
N VAL A 49 24.93 -9.58 12.39
CA VAL A 49 25.57 -10.80 11.89
C VAL A 49 26.44 -10.52 10.66
N LEU A 50 25.98 -9.70 9.71
CA LEU A 50 26.74 -9.35 8.50
C LEU A 50 27.96 -8.48 8.83
N ARG A 51 27.84 -7.57 9.79
CA ARG A 51 28.98 -6.81 10.33
C ARG A 51 29.99 -7.73 10.99
N LEU A 52 29.52 -8.67 11.80
CA LEU A 52 30.38 -9.64 12.49
C LEU A 52 31.09 -10.58 11.51
N LEU A 53 30.46 -10.90 10.38
CA LEU A 53 31.03 -11.69 9.30
C LEU A 53 32.02 -10.89 8.43
N GLY A 54 32.24 -9.60 8.71
CA GLY A 54 33.22 -8.76 8.01
C GLY A 54 32.75 -8.22 6.65
N ARG A 55 31.42 -8.20 6.40
CA ARG A 55 30.83 -7.78 5.12
C ARG A 55 30.54 -6.27 5.04
N ASP A 56 31.34 -5.45 5.72
CA ASP A 56 31.14 -3.99 5.76
C ASP A 56 31.42 -3.29 4.41
N ARG A 57 32.17 -3.92 3.50
CA ARG A 57 32.51 -3.30 2.21
C ARG A 57 31.43 -3.37 1.14
N SER A 58 30.48 -4.31 1.22
CA SER A 58 29.42 -4.45 0.19
C SER A 58 28.09 -3.81 0.58
N VAL A 59 27.80 -3.67 1.88
CA VAL A 59 26.54 -3.09 2.37
C VAL A 59 26.48 -1.59 2.09
N VAL A 60 27.60 -0.87 2.20
CA VAL A 60 27.67 0.57 1.90
C VAL A 60 27.31 0.86 0.43
N ALA A 61 27.77 0.02 -0.49
CA ALA A 61 27.45 0.14 -1.92
C ALA A 61 25.97 -0.17 -2.21
N GLU A 62 25.39 -1.20 -1.57
CA GLU A 62 23.98 -1.55 -1.77
C GLU A 62 23.02 -0.51 -1.15
N THR A 63 23.35 0.07 0.02
CA THR A 63 22.51 1.09 0.67
C THR A 63 22.41 2.37 -0.14
N ASP A 64 23.45 2.75 -0.87
CA ASP A 64 23.44 3.91 -1.77
C ASP A 64 22.48 3.68 -2.96
N ILE A 65 22.41 2.44 -3.48
CA ILE A 65 21.54 2.07 -4.60
C ILE A 65 20.07 1.99 -4.16
N VAL A 66 19.78 1.36 -3.02
CA VAL A 66 18.41 1.23 -2.48
C VAL A 66 17.84 2.57 -2.02
N ALA A 67 18.67 3.45 -1.45
CA ALA A 67 18.27 4.81 -1.12
C ALA A 67 17.92 5.62 -2.40
N GLY A 68 18.64 5.37 -3.50
CA GLY A 68 18.33 5.94 -4.81
C GLY A 68 16.99 5.46 -5.37
N ASP A 69 16.68 4.17 -5.25
CA ASP A 69 15.42 3.57 -5.73
C ASP A 69 14.20 4.08 -4.94
N ALA A 70 14.29 4.14 -3.61
CA ALA A 70 13.24 4.68 -2.75
C ALA A 70 13.01 6.20 -2.97
N ALA A 71 14.07 6.96 -3.22
CA ALA A 71 13.95 8.37 -3.58
C ALA A 71 13.28 8.58 -4.95
N ALA A 72 13.55 7.68 -5.91
CA ALA A 72 12.90 7.69 -7.22
C ALA A 72 11.41 7.32 -7.13
N GLU A 73 11.04 6.34 -6.32
CA GLU A 73 9.63 6.00 -6.05
C GLU A 73 8.88 7.17 -5.40
N MET A 74 9.49 7.87 -4.43
CA MET A 74 8.86 9.03 -3.79
C MET A 74 8.70 10.22 -4.75
N ALA A 75 9.66 10.43 -5.65
CA ALA A 75 9.56 11.42 -6.72
C ALA A 75 8.42 11.07 -7.70
N ALA A 76 8.30 9.80 -8.10
CA ALA A 76 7.22 9.34 -8.97
C ALA A 76 5.83 9.48 -8.31
N ALA A 77 5.72 9.14 -7.03
CA ALA A 77 4.48 9.33 -6.27
C ALA A 77 4.10 10.82 -6.14
N SER A 78 5.09 11.71 -5.98
CA SER A 78 4.89 13.16 -5.95
C SER A 78 4.45 13.73 -7.30
N GLU A 79 4.96 13.21 -8.42
CA GLU A 79 4.50 13.61 -9.76
C GLU A 79 3.05 13.19 -10.04
N ILE A 80 2.66 11.98 -9.62
CA ILE A 80 1.27 11.51 -9.75
C ILE A 80 0.30 12.36 -8.92
N ALA A 81 0.70 12.74 -7.70
CA ALA A 81 -0.08 13.62 -6.83
C ALA A 81 -0.22 15.04 -7.40
N SER A 82 0.83 15.56 -8.05
CA SER A 82 0.83 16.88 -8.69
C SER A 82 0.00 16.91 -9.99
N GLY A 83 0.08 15.85 -10.81
CA GLY A 83 -0.69 15.71 -12.04
C GLY A 83 -2.19 15.59 -11.80
N ALA A 84 -2.62 14.95 -10.72
CA ALA A 84 -4.03 14.86 -10.33
C ALA A 84 -4.68 16.21 -10.01
N ALA A 85 -3.90 17.22 -9.61
CA ALA A 85 -4.41 18.56 -9.31
C ALA A 85 -4.71 19.41 -10.57
N THR A 86 -4.24 18.99 -11.75
CA THR A 86 -4.36 19.75 -13.02
C THR A 86 -5.57 19.32 -13.88
N ILE A 87 -6.23 18.20 -13.58
CA ILE A 87 -7.43 17.79 -14.33
C ILE A 87 -8.65 18.55 -13.79
N ALA A 88 -8.94 19.70 -14.40
CA ALA A 88 -10.16 20.47 -14.19
C ALA A 88 -11.43 19.62 -14.48
N PRO A 89 -12.55 19.82 -13.77
CA PRO A 89 -13.79 19.09 -14.02
C PRO A 89 -14.41 19.47 -15.38
N PRO A 90 -14.92 18.52 -16.20
CA PRO A 90 -15.73 18.90 -17.36
C PRO A 90 -17.10 19.44 -16.88
N GLU A 91 -17.34 20.73 -17.10
CA GLU A 91 -18.64 21.39 -16.88
C GLU A 91 -19.79 20.69 -17.66
N PRO A 92 -20.98 20.51 -17.06
CA PRO A 92 -22.18 20.09 -17.77
C PRO A 92 -23.07 21.29 -18.13
N ALA A 93 -22.85 21.96 -19.28
CA ALA A 93 -23.86 22.86 -19.87
C ALA A 93 -23.59 23.27 -21.34
N LEU A 94 -24.47 22.80 -22.22
CA LEU A 94 -25.23 23.59 -23.20
C LEU A 94 -24.55 24.82 -23.85
N ALA A 95 -24.00 24.63 -25.06
CA ALA A 95 -23.90 25.64 -26.11
C ALA A 95 -24.24 24.89 -27.42
N GLY A 96 -25.31 25.21 -28.12
CA GLY A 96 -25.43 26.45 -28.88
C GLY A 96 -25.46 26.04 -30.36
N ALA A 97 -26.52 26.45 -31.02
CA ALA A 97 -26.91 26.07 -32.38
C ALA A 97 -25.83 26.26 -33.45
N SER A 98 -25.81 25.38 -34.46
CA SER A 98 -25.78 25.81 -35.86
C SER A 98 -26.29 24.72 -36.80
N MET A 99 -27.33 25.07 -37.53
CA MET A 99 -27.91 24.34 -38.63
C MET A 99 -26.91 24.17 -39.78
N HIS A 100 -26.87 23.00 -40.40
CA HIS A 100 -26.76 22.94 -41.86
C HIS A 100 -27.47 21.69 -42.38
N THR A 101 -28.64 21.90 -42.97
CA THR A 101 -29.34 20.93 -43.79
C THR A 101 -29.01 21.20 -45.25
N PRO A 102 -28.52 20.19 -45.98
CA PRO A 102 -28.93 19.96 -47.37
C PRO A 102 -29.53 18.53 -47.45
N GLY A 103 -30.81 18.30 -47.77
CA GLY A 103 -31.44 18.55 -49.07
C GLY A 103 -31.25 17.33 -50.00
N PRO A 104 -32.31 16.58 -50.39
CA PRO A 104 -32.22 15.16 -50.79
C PRO A 104 -31.85 14.95 -52.26
N ARG A 105 -31.21 13.81 -52.57
CA ARG A 105 -30.92 13.32 -53.94
C ARG A 105 -30.85 11.77 -53.94
N PRO A 106 -31.07 11.08 -55.09
CA PRO A 106 -32.34 10.44 -55.40
C PRO A 106 -32.28 8.90 -55.48
N LYS A 107 -33.45 8.27 -55.24
CA LYS A 107 -33.97 6.99 -55.74
C LYS A 107 -33.20 6.25 -56.84
N GLU A 108 -32.61 5.10 -56.49
CA GLU A 108 -32.45 3.85 -57.26
C GLU A 108 -32.45 2.69 -56.23
N ALA A 109 -33.51 1.88 -56.12
CA ALA A 109 -33.77 0.67 -56.90
C ALA A 109 -32.67 -0.40 -56.73
N ILE A 110 -32.92 -1.40 -55.87
CA ILE A 110 -32.82 -2.86 -56.10
C ILE A 110 -33.47 -3.54 -54.89
#